data_AF-U2SSD8-F1
#
_entry.id   AF-U2SSD8-F1
#
_cell.length_a   1.000
_cell.length_b   1.000
_cell.length_c   1.000
_cell.angle_alpha   90.00
_cell.angle_beta   90.00
_cell.angle_gamma   90.00
#
_symmetry.space_group_name_H-M   'P 1'
#
loop_
_entity.id
_entity.type
_entity.pdbx_description
1 polymer ?
#
loop_
_entity_poly.entity_id
_entity_poly.type
_entity_poly.pdbx_seq_one_letter_code
_entity_poly.pdbx_strand_id
1 'polypeptide(L)'
;MDGLREEEVTAAAGERYFNFAYGGGTAYEILDTFWYATKYQALKNVYIGINFNLYNANPRRNLVPEAKRMLDSLPRYYLSPFVTRISFDNILYRFTGTNLRAEKPPMNKEAFWKEQLGASTEYFYRTYQYPQEIHEGLQKIVDYCKVHKIHLVFVIPPTHIDLQNRVDDFHLREAYDRYKADIRAFGCPVFDFDVDVPMNHSYEHYKDPYHADEMIRAWEIQEVWGLNHEESPFHAYN
;
A
#
# COMPACT_ATOMS: atom_id res chain seq x y z
N MET A 1 -4.10 -3.17 8.76
CA MET A 1 -2.97 -3.09 7.80
C MET A 1 -2.03 -2.04 8.37
N ASP A 2 -0.87 -2.46 8.85
CA ASP A 2 0.07 -1.52 9.45
C ASP A 2 0.86 -0.89 8.30
N GLY A 3 0.33 0.20 7.74
CA GLY A 3 1.16 1.13 7.00
C GLY A 3 2.28 1.67 7.90
N LEU A 4 3.25 2.37 7.30
CA LEU A 4 4.34 3.00 8.06
C LEU A 4 3.78 3.92 9.15
N ARG A 5 4.31 3.85 10.38
CA ARG A 5 3.82 4.71 11.46
C ARG A 5 4.28 6.15 11.20
N GLU A 6 3.32 7.09 11.25
CA GLU A 6 3.57 8.52 11.01
C GLU A 6 4.68 9.07 11.91
N GLU A 7 4.70 8.65 13.16
CA GLU A 7 5.69 9.08 14.16
C GLU A 7 7.12 8.65 13.79
N GLU A 8 7.29 7.43 13.29
CA GLU A 8 8.61 6.91 12.90
C GLU A 8 9.14 7.62 11.65
N VAL A 9 8.28 7.81 10.64
CA VAL A 9 8.65 8.53 9.41
C VAL A 9 8.97 9.98 9.72
N THR A 10 8.17 10.63 10.58
CA THR A 10 8.40 12.02 11.00
C THR A 10 9.71 12.15 11.78
N ALA A 11 10.01 11.20 12.67
CA ALA A 11 11.26 11.18 13.41
C ALA A 11 12.47 10.96 12.50
N ALA A 12 12.36 10.03 11.54
CA ALA A 12 13.43 9.74 10.59
C ALA A 12 13.70 10.92 9.65
N ALA A 13 12.66 11.54 9.10
CA ALA A 13 12.79 12.62 8.11
C ALA A 13 13.10 14.00 8.71
N GLY A 14 12.84 14.20 10.00
CA GLY A 14 12.95 15.52 10.65
C GLY A 14 11.87 16.53 10.23
N GLU A 15 10.80 16.07 9.56
CA GLU A 15 9.67 16.88 9.15
C GLU A 15 8.36 16.09 9.28
N ARG A 16 7.23 16.79 9.40
CA ARG A 16 5.94 16.15 9.67
C ARG A 16 5.35 15.48 8.44
N TYR A 17 5.05 14.19 8.57
CA TYR A 17 4.32 13.39 7.58
C TYR A 17 2.89 13.08 8.04
N PHE A 18 2.06 12.58 7.12
CA PHE A 18 0.75 12.03 7.40
C PHE A 18 0.59 10.73 6.62
N ASN A 19 0.11 9.67 7.28
CA ASN A 19 -0.10 8.39 6.62
C ASN A 19 -1.53 8.29 6.06
N PHE A 20 -1.65 8.18 4.73
CA PHE A 20 -2.90 7.94 4.03
C PHE A 20 -3.04 6.52 3.46
N ALA A 21 -2.19 5.58 3.89
CA ALA A 21 -2.35 4.16 3.57
C ALA A 21 -3.45 3.55 4.42
N TYR A 22 -4.25 2.67 3.82
CA TYR A 22 -5.34 1.97 4.50
C TYR A 22 -5.51 0.54 3.98
N GLY A 23 -6.09 -0.29 4.84
CA GLY A 23 -6.21 -1.73 4.65
C GLY A 23 -6.94 -2.16 3.39
N GLY A 24 -6.25 -2.93 2.53
CA GLY A 24 -6.83 -3.45 1.29
C GLY A 24 -7.13 -2.37 0.27
N GLY A 25 -6.41 -1.25 0.32
CA GLY A 25 -6.50 -0.17 -0.67
C GLY A 25 -6.13 -0.65 -2.07
N THR A 26 -6.80 -0.13 -3.10
CA THR A 26 -6.48 -0.35 -4.51
C THR A 26 -5.65 0.79 -5.09
N ALA A 27 -5.10 0.62 -6.30
CA ALA A 27 -4.40 1.71 -6.96
C ALA A 27 -5.34 2.88 -7.34
N TYR A 28 -6.63 2.63 -7.57
CA TYR A 28 -7.62 3.71 -7.77
C TYR A 28 -7.78 4.58 -6.52
N GLU A 29 -7.71 3.95 -5.35
CA GLU A 29 -7.76 4.61 -4.05
C GLU A 29 -6.53 5.48 -3.82
N ILE A 30 -5.33 5.05 -4.24
CA ILE A 30 -4.12 5.89 -4.26
C ILE A 30 -4.36 7.17 -5.08
N LEU A 31 -4.89 7.04 -6.31
CA LEU A 31 -5.15 8.18 -7.19
C LEU A 31 -6.11 9.18 -6.54
N ASP A 32 -7.25 8.70 -6.04
CA ASP A 32 -8.28 9.57 -5.46
C ASP A 32 -7.83 10.20 -4.14
N THR A 33 -7.04 9.48 -3.33
CA THR A 33 -6.47 10.01 -2.09
C THR A 33 -5.48 11.14 -2.38
N PHE A 34 -4.62 11.01 -3.40
CA PHE A 34 -3.72 12.09 -3.80
C PHE A 34 -4.50 13.36 -4.17
N TRP A 35 -5.46 13.24 -5.09
CA TRP A 35 -6.28 14.39 -5.54
C TRP A 35 -7.20 14.93 -4.45
N TYR A 36 -7.53 14.13 -3.44
CA TYR A 36 -8.21 14.62 -2.26
C TYR A 36 -7.27 15.48 -1.42
N ALA A 37 -6.07 14.99 -1.09
CA ALA A 37 -5.11 15.71 -0.26
C ALA A 37 -4.71 17.07 -0.85
N THR A 38 -4.50 17.16 -2.18
CA THR A 38 -4.13 18.42 -2.86
C THR A 38 -5.22 19.51 -2.76
N LYS A 39 -6.46 19.16 -2.43
CA LYS A 39 -7.55 20.14 -2.24
C LYS A 39 -7.49 20.85 -0.90
N TYR A 40 -6.87 20.24 0.10
CA TYR A 40 -6.87 20.76 1.47
C TYR A 40 -5.52 21.33 1.88
N GLN A 41 -4.43 20.87 1.25
CA GLN A 41 -3.08 21.33 1.60
C GLN A 41 -2.16 21.36 0.38
N ALA A 42 -1.27 22.36 0.36
CA ALA A 42 -0.14 22.38 -0.57
C ALA A 42 0.88 21.31 -0.15
N LEU A 43 0.97 20.23 -0.92
CA LEU A 43 1.91 19.13 -0.66
C LEU A 43 3.34 19.57 -0.96
N LYS A 44 4.31 18.99 -0.24
CA LYS A 44 5.75 19.24 -0.44
C LYS A 44 6.48 17.97 -0.84
N ASN A 45 6.31 16.92 -0.06
CA ASN A 45 6.85 15.58 -0.29
C ASN A 45 5.69 14.58 -0.35
N VAL A 46 5.72 13.71 -1.36
CA VAL A 46 4.70 12.67 -1.58
C VAL A 46 5.40 11.36 -1.87
N TYR A 47 5.00 10.31 -1.16
CA TYR A 47 5.53 8.96 -1.30
C TYR A 47 4.38 8.02 -1.66
N ILE A 48 4.50 7.33 -2.79
CA ILE A 48 3.46 6.41 -3.26
C ILE A 48 4.01 4.98 -3.20
N GLY A 49 3.43 4.18 -2.29
CA GLY A 49 3.64 2.75 -2.20
C GLY A 49 2.72 1.99 -3.15
N ILE A 50 3.26 1.19 -4.07
CA ILE A 50 2.45 0.35 -4.97
C ILE A 50 3.13 -0.97 -5.30
N ASN A 51 2.51 -2.09 -4.95
CA ASN A 51 2.95 -3.44 -5.29
C ASN A 51 2.36 -3.93 -6.63
N PHE A 52 2.95 -4.96 -7.23
CA PHE A 52 2.49 -5.55 -8.50
C PHE A 52 1.02 -6.00 -8.47
N ASN A 53 0.55 -6.59 -7.36
CA ASN A 53 -0.85 -7.03 -7.24
C ASN A 53 -1.86 -5.86 -7.30
N LEU A 54 -1.46 -4.66 -6.90
CA LEU A 54 -2.27 -3.44 -6.97
C LEU A 54 -2.15 -2.74 -8.32
N TYR A 55 -1.05 -2.95 -9.04
CA TYR A 55 -0.86 -2.49 -10.42
C TYR A 55 -1.60 -3.43 -11.41
N ASN A 56 -2.92 -3.54 -11.22
CA ASN A 56 -3.82 -4.41 -11.97
C ASN A 56 -5.16 -3.68 -12.21
N ALA A 57 -5.72 -3.78 -13.41
CA ALA A 57 -6.96 -3.09 -13.80
C ALA A 57 -8.23 -3.68 -13.17
N ASN A 58 -8.17 -4.91 -12.65
CA ASN A 58 -9.35 -5.66 -12.22
C ASN A 58 -9.86 -5.32 -10.82
N PRO A 59 -9.01 -5.11 -9.79
CA PRO A 59 -9.47 -4.61 -8.50
C PRO A 59 -9.95 -3.14 -8.59
N ARG A 60 -11.22 -2.94 -8.97
CA ARG A 60 -11.83 -1.61 -9.19
C ARG A 60 -12.52 -1.01 -7.97
N ARG A 61 -12.45 -1.68 -6.81
CA ARG A 61 -13.06 -1.15 -5.59
C ARG A 61 -12.38 0.16 -5.22
N ASN A 62 -13.19 1.18 -4.92
CA ASN A 62 -12.69 2.46 -4.45
C ASN A 62 -13.66 3.06 -3.42
N LEU A 63 -13.21 3.13 -2.17
CA LEU A 63 -13.99 3.61 -1.02
C LEU A 63 -13.85 5.13 -0.82
N VAL A 64 -12.88 5.78 -1.45
CA VAL A 64 -12.61 7.23 -1.28
C VAL A 64 -13.82 8.09 -1.64
N PRO A 65 -14.55 7.86 -2.76
CA PRO A 65 -15.77 8.62 -3.05
C PRO A 65 -16.86 8.50 -1.97
N GLU A 66 -17.03 7.31 -1.39
CA GLU A 66 -18.00 7.12 -0.31
C GLU A 66 -17.58 7.81 0.98
N ALA A 67 -16.31 7.67 1.37
CA ALA A 67 -15.75 8.34 2.53
C ALA A 67 -15.93 9.87 2.43
N LYS A 68 -15.65 10.45 1.25
CA LYS A 68 -15.87 11.88 0.98
C LYS A 68 -17.33 12.30 1.18
N ARG A 69 -18.28 11.55 0.61
CA ARG A 69 -19.72 11.83 0.78
C ARG A 69 -20.17 11.78 2.23
N MET A 70 -19.56 10.92 3.05
CA MET A 70 -19.84 10.82 4.48
C MET A 70 -19.25 12.00 5.27
N LEU A 71 -18.06 12.47 4.91
CA LEU A 71 -17.41 13.63 5.54
C LEU A 71 -18.14 14.94 5.22
N ASP A 72 -18.76 15.04 4.05
CA ASP A 72 -19.45 16.26 3.62
C ASP A 72 -20.68 16.63 4.46
N SER A 73 -21.29 15.70 5.21
CA SER A 73 -22.39 16.05 6.11
C SER A 73 -22.61 15.09 7.29
N LEU A 74 -22.78 15.68 8.48
CA LEU A 74 -23.10 14.95 9.71
C LEU A 74 -24.34 14.06 9.59
N PRO A 75 -25.46 14.49 8.97
CA PRO A 75 -26.63 13.62 8.81
C PRO A 75 -26.34 12.39 7.96
N ARG A 76 -25.53 12.51 6.89
CA ARG A 76 -25.18 11.35 6.06
C ARG A 76 -24.29 10.37 6.80
N TYR A 77 -23.40 10.86 7.65
CA TYR A 77 -22.60 10.00 8.53
C TYR A 77 -23.49 9.22 9.50
N TYR A 78 -24.34 9.89 10.27
CA TYR A 78 -25.18 9.23 11.29
C TYR A 78 -26.30 8.37 10.71
N LEU A 79 -26.83 8.70 9.54
CA LEU A 79 -27.87 7.92 8.86
C LEU A 79 -27.30 6.87 7.90
N SER A 80 -25.96 6.71 7.83
CA SER A 80 -25.35 5.67 7.03
C SER A 80 -25.70 4.29 7.59
N PRO A 81 -26.25 3.37 6.77
CA PRO A 81 -26.48 1.98 7.19
C PRO A 81 -25.18 1.29 7.62
N PHE A 82 -24.06 1.67 7.01
CA PHE A 82 -22.73 1.18 7.39
C PHE A 82 -22.36 1.63 8.80
N VAL A 83 -22.43 2.94 9.09
CA VAL A 83 -22.11 3.48 10.43
C VAL A 83 -23.04 2.92 11.50
N THR A 84 -24.34 2.82 11.18
CA THR A 84 -25.33 2.22 12.08
C THR A 84 -24.98 0.77 12.40
N ARG A 85 -24.65 -0.04 11.39
CA ARG A 85 -24.27 -1.44 11.55
C ARG A 85 -23.00 -1.60 12.39
N ILE A 86 -21.95 -0.82 12.09
CA ILE A 86 -20.70 -0.88 12.86
C ILE A 86 -20.91 -0.42 14.31
N SER A 87 -21.73 0.61 14.53
CA SER A 87 -22.09 1.06 15.89
C SER A 87 -22.82 -0.03 16.67
N PHE A 88 -23.74 -0.74 16.01
CA PHE A 88 -24.44 -1.88 16.62
C PHE A 88 -23.48 -3.06 16.92
N ASP A 89 -22.61 -3.41 15.97
CA ASP A 89 -21.58 -4.45 16.15
C ASP A 89 -20.69 -4.13 17.37
N ASN A 90 -20.28 -2.86 17.54
CA ASN A 90 -19.48 -2.39 18.68
C ASN A 90 -20.23 -2.46 20.02
N ILE A 91 -21.52 -2.07 20.03
CA ILE A 91 -22.37 -2.19 21.22
C ILE A 91 -22.50 -3.67 21.60
N LEU A 92 -22.78 -4.54 20.64
CA LEU A 92 -22.91 -5.97 20.87
C LEU A 92 -21.60 -6.57 21.39
N TYR A 93 -20.46 -6.19 20.82
CA TYR A 93 -19.14 -6.60 21.31
C TYR A 93 -18.93 -6.20 22.77
N ARG A 94 -19.28 -4.96 23.15
CA ARG A 94 -19.15 -4.49 24.55
C ARG A 94 -19.96 -5.33 25.54
N PHE A 95 -21.13 -5.84 25.16
CA PHE A 95 -22.00 -6.62 26.05
C PHE A 95 -21.74 -8.14 26.01
N THR A 96 -21.26 -8.67 24.88
CA THR A 96 -21.12 -10.12 24.67
C THR A 96 -19.68 -10.61 24.60
N GLY A 97 -18.72 -9.70 24.41
CA GLY A 97 -17.33 -10.05 24.07
C GLY A 97 -17.16 -10.64 22.66
N THR A 98 -18.24 -10.83 21.90
CA THR A 98 -18.20 -11.47 20.57
C THR A 98 -17.79 -10.46 19.52
N ASN A 99 -16.58 -10.63 18.97
CA ASN A 99 -16.12 -9.81 17.85
C ASN A 99 -16.65 -10.39 16.53
N LEU A 100 -17.74 -9.80 16.02
CA LEU A 100 -18.33 -10.18 14.72
C LEU A 100 -17.50 -9.75 13.50
N ARG A 101 -16.45 -8.96 13.73
CA ARG A 101 -15.61 -8.32 12.70
C ARG A 101 -14.13 -8.56 12.95
N ALA A 102 -13.77 -9.73 13.48
CA ALA A 102 -12.36 -10.07 13.69
C ALA A 102 -11.58 -9.92 12.37
N GLU A 103 -10.62 -9.00 12.34
CA GLU A 103 -9.80 -8.73 11.16
C GLU A 103 -8.85 -9.88 10.82
N LYS A 104 -8.49 -10.68 11.84
CA LYS A 104 -7.65 -11.85 11.69
C LYS A 104 -8.55 -13.09 11.56
N PRO A 105 -8.46 -13.85 10.46
CA PRO A 105 -9.15 -15.12 10.38
C PRO A 105 -8.70 -16.04 11.53
N PRO A 106 -9.57 -16.93 12.03
CA PRO A 106 -9.26 -17.80 13.17
C PRO A 106 -8.35 -18.96 12.75
N MET A 107 -7.14 -18.62 12.29
CA MET A 107 -6.13 -19.56 11.81
C MET A 107 -4.74 -19.12 12.25
N ASN A 108 -3.81 -20.08 12.31
CA ASN A 108 -2.42 -19.80 12.64
C ASN A 108 -1.68 -19.16 11.45
N LYS A 109 -0.46 -18.67 11.71
CA LYS A 109 0.37 -17.98 10.71
C LYS A 109 0.60 -18.83 9.45
N GLU A 110 0.93 -20.11 9.60
CA GLU A 110 1.22 -21.01 8.48
C GLU A 110 -0.01 -21.24 7.59
N ALA A 111 -1.18 -21.48 8.19
CA ALA A 111 -2.43 -21.64 7.45
C ALA A 111 -2.82 -20.33 6.74
N PHE A 112 -2.64 -19.18 7.39
CA PHE A 112 -2.89 -17.88 6.79
C PHE A 112 -1.92 -17.58 5.64
N TRP A 113 -0.63 -17.92 5.81
CA TRP A 113 0.39 -17.81 4.78
C TRP A 113 0.00 -18.58 3.52
N LYS A 114 -0.41 -19.83 3.69
CA LYS A 114 -0.88 -20.67 2.57
C LYS A 114 -2.14 -20.10 1.91
N GLU A 115 -3.09 -19.59 2.70
CA GLU A 115 -4.30 -18.95 2.16
C GLU A 115 -3.97 -17.69 1.34
N GLN A 116 -2.98 -16.90 1.79
CA GLN A 116 -2.50 -15.73 1.08
C GLN A 116 -1.83 -16.10 -0.26
N LEU A 117 -0.93 -17.09 -0.27
CA LEU A 117 -0.27 -17.59 -1.50
C LEU A 117 -1.23 -18.34 -2.45
N GLY A 118 -2.30 -18.90 -1.88
CA GLY A 118 -3.37 -19.60 -2.60
C GLY A 118 -4.44 -18.64 -3.10
N ALA A 119 -5.62 -18.68 -2.48
CA ALA A 119 -6.82 -18.00 -2.98
C ALA A 119 -6.64 -16.49 -3.17
N SER A 120 -5.93 -15.81 -2.27
CA SER A 120 -5.75 -14.35 -2.34
C SER A 120 -4.84 -13.95 -3.51
N THR A 121 -3.68 -14.60 -3.65
CA THR A 121 -2.79 -14.38 -4.80
C THR A 121 -3.45 -14.79 -6.11
N GLU A 122 -4.17 -15.92 -6.12
CA GLU A 122 -4.90 -16.40 -7.30
C GLU A 122 -5.92 -15.37 -7.80
N TYR A 123 -6.66 -14.72 -6.88
CA TYR A 123 -7.59 -13.67 -7.24
C TYR A 123 -6.89 -12.53 -8.00
N PHE A 124 -5.76 -12.02 -7.50
CA PHE A 124 -5.04 -10.93 -8.14
C PHE A 124 -4.36 -11.35 -9.45
N TYR A 125 -3.68 -12.50 -9.47
CA TYR A 125 -2.79 -12.86 -10.58
C TYR A 125 -3.53 -13.55 -11.73
N ARG A 126 -4.53 -14.41 -11.47
CA ARG A 126 -5.35 -14.99 -12.56
C ARG A 126 -6.15 -13.94 -13.31
N THR A 127 -6.51 -12.87 -12.61
CA THR A 127 -7.23 -11.73 -13.18
C THR A 127 -6.27 -10.58 -13.43
N TYR A 128 -4.99 -10.83 -13.70
CA TYR A 128 -4.11 -9.74 -14.08
C TYR A 128 -4.53 -9.15 -15.42
N GLN A 129 -4.71 -7.83 -15.44
CA GLN A 129 -4.85 -7.05 -16.66
C GLN A 129 -4.01 -5.79 -16.54
N TYR A 130 -3.28 -5.47 -17.61
CA TYR A 130 -2.45 -4.27 -17.65
C TYR A 130 -3.28 -3.02 -17.32
N PRO A 131 -2.85 -2.22 -16.32
CA PRO A 131 -3.71 -1.20 -15.73
C PRO A 131 -3.53 0.17 -16.40
N GLN A 132 -3.94 0.30 -17.66
CA GLN A 132 -3.75 1.55 -18.41
C GLN A 132 -4.31 2.80 -17.70
N GLU A 133 -5.52 2.71 -17.13
CA GLU A 133 -6.13 3.83 -16.38
C GLU A 133 -5.31 4.24 -15.16
N ILE A 134 -4.72 3.27 -14.44
CA ILE A 134 -3.88 3.52 -13.27
C ILE A 134 -2.56 4.14 -13.71
N HIS A 135 -1.93 3.59 -14.76
CA HIS A 135 -0.70 4.13 -15.33
C HIS A 135 -0.86 5.60 -15.73
N GLU A 136 -1.90 5.91 -16.51
CA GLU A 136 -2.22 7.29 -16.92
C GLU A 136 -2.55 8.18 -15.71
N GLY A 137 -3.22 7.62 -14.68
CA GLY A 137 -3.50 8.31 -13.43
C GLY A 137 -2.23 8.69 -12.67
N LEU A 138 -1.28 7.76 -12.55
CA LEU A 138 0.02 8.00 -11.92
C LEU A 138 0.85 9.02 -12.73
N GLN A 139 0.83 8.95 -14.07
CA GLN A 139 1.48 9.96 -14.91
C GLN A 139 0.92 11.36 -14.65
N LYS A 140 -0.40 11.51 -14.50
CA LYS A 140 -1.02 12.80 -14.16
C LYS A 140 -0.56 13.34 -12.79
N ILE A 141 -0.36 12.45 -11.82
CA ILE A 141 0.20 12.82 -10.51
C ILE A 141 1.64 13.30 -10.68
N VAL A 142 2.46 12.58 -11.44
CA VAL A 142 3.86 12.95 -11.75
C VAL A 142 3.92 14.33 -12.40
N ASP A 143 3.09 14.59 -13.41
CA ASP A 143 3.06 15.87 -14.12
C ASP A 143 2.62 17.00 -13.19
N TYR A 144 1.61 16.76 -12.35
CA TYR A 144 1.17 17.72 -11.34
C TYR A 144 2.29 18.03 -10.34
N CYS A 145 2.98 17.01 -9.83
CA CYS A 145 4.10 17.19 -8.91
C CYS A 145 5.23 18.00 -9.53
N LYS A 146 5.57 17.77 -10.81
CA LYS A 146 6.56 18.57 -11.55
C LYS A 146 6.17 20.04 -11.65
N VAL A 147 4.92 20.33 -12.04
CA VAL A 147 4.40 21.71 -12.18
C VAL A 147 4.40 22.43 -10.82
N HIS A 148 4.01 21.73 -9.75
CA HIS A 148 3.85 22.30 -8.41
C HIS A 148 5.11 22.18 -7.55
N LYS A 149 6.23 21.69 -8.10
CA LYS A 149 7.50 21.47 -7.38
C LYS A 149 7.34 20.61 -6.12
N ILE A 150 6.48 19.60 -6.21
CA ILE A 150 6.30 18.57 -5.18
C ILE A 150 7.34 17.49 -5.43
N HIS A 151 8.12 17.15 -4.41
CA HIS A 151 9.02 16.01 -4.46
C HIS A 151 8.20 14.72 -4.38
N LEU A 152 8.17 13.96 -5.47
CA LEU A 152 7.43 12.71 -5.58
C LEU A 152 8.42 11.55 -5.64
N VAL A 153 8.20 10.54 -4.79
CA VAL A 153 8.98 9.31 -4.72
C VAL A 153 8.04 8.11 -4.82
N PHE A 154 8.42 7.11 -5.59
CA PHE A 154 7.75 5.81 -5.60
C PHE A 154 8.47 4.83 -4.68
N VAL A 155 7.70 4.04 -3.96
CA VAL A 155 8.19 2.93 -3.14
C VAL A 155 7.51 1.67 -3.65
N ILE A 156 8.30 0.64 -3.97
CA ILE A 156 7.81 -0.71 -4.23
C ILE A 156 8.04 -1.49 -2.93
N PRO A 157 7.00 -1.71 -2.09
CA PRO A 157 7.16 -2.34 -0.79
C PRO A 157 7.65 -3.78 -0.91
N PRO A 158 8.40 -4.30 0.07
CA PRO A 158 8.93 -5.65 0.01
C PRO A 158 7.80 -6.67 0.13
N THR A 159 7.90 -7.74 -0.65
CA THR A 159 7.13 -8.96 -0.42
C THR A 159 8.06 -10.13 -0.16
N HIS A 160 7.55 -11.14 0.53
CA HIS A 160 8.34 -12.34 0.78
C HIS A 160 8.61 -13.09 -0.53
N ILE A 161 9.77 -13.74 -0.63
CA ILE A 161 10.22 -14.45 -1.84
C ILE A 161 9.20 -15.48 -2.34
N ASP A 162 8.50 -16.14 -1.43
CA ASP A 162 7.39 -17.05 -1.76
C ASP A 162 6.34 -16.38 -2.65
N LEU A 163 5.94 -15.13 -2.36
CA LEU A 163 4.97 -14.40 -3.17
C LEU A 163 5.60 -13.92 -4.48
N GLN A 164 6.84 -13.45 -4.46
CA GLN A 164 7.57 -13.07 -5.67
C GLN A 164 7.65 -14.23 -6.66
N ASN A 165 7.89 -15.45 -6.17
CA ASN A 165 7.93 -16.67 -6.98
C ASN A 165 6.56 -17.02 -7.59
N ARG A 166 5.44 -16.63 -6.95
CA ARG A 166 4.10 -16.85 -7.53
C ARG A 166 3.93 -16.13 -8.86
N VAL A 167 4.67 -15.05 -9.15
CA VAL A 167 4.60 -14.36 -10.45
C VAL A 167 4.82 -15.34 -11.61
N ASP A 168 5.78 -16.26 -11.47
CA ASP A 168 6.10 -17.24 -12.51
C ASP A 168 5.04 -18.34 -12.63
N ASP A 169 4.43 -18.73 -11.51
CA ASP A 169 3.35 -19.73 -11.48
C ASP A 169 2.11 -19.31 -12.29
N PHE A 170 1.90 -18.00 -12.49
CA PHE A 170 0.83 -17.45 -13.33
C PHE A 170 1.31 -16.93 -14.69
N HIS A 171 2.57 -17.19 -15.06
CA HIS A 171 3.18 -16.72 -16.30
C HIS A 171 3.16 -15.19 -16.44
N LEU A 172 3.33 -14.46 -15.33
CA LEU A 172 3.25 -13.00 -15.29
C LEU A 172 4.60 -12.30 -15.27
N ARG A 173 5.72 -13.01 -15.53
CA ARG A 173 7.07 -12.43 -15.47
C ARG A 173 7.21 -11.16 -16.32
N GLU A 174 6.76 -11.21 -17.58
CA GLU A 174 6.80 -10.04 -18.47
C GLU A 174 5.94 -8.88 -17.94
N ALA A 175 4.77 -9.18 -17.37
CA ALA A 175 3.90 -8.17 -16.78
C ALA A 175 4.51 -7.54 -15.52
N TYR A 176 5.19 -8.33 -14.69
CA TYR A 176 5.90 -7.88 -13.51
C TYR A 176 7.10 -6.99 -13.88
N ASP A 177 7.89 -7.41 -14.86
CA ASP A 177 9.02 -6.63 -15.37
C ASP A 177 8.55 -5.31 -15.98
N ARG A 178 7.45 -5.35 -16.75
CA ARG A 178 6.80 -4.15 -17.28
C ARG A 178 6.31 -3.22 -16.17
N TYR A 179 5.69 -3.75 -15.13
CA TYR A 179 5.28 -2.94 -13.98
C TYR A 179 6.46 -2.18 -13.38
N LYS A 180 7.59 -2.86 -13.10
CA LYS A 180 8.79 -2.18 -12.57
C LYS A 180 9.34 -1.15 -13.55
N ALA A 181 9.35 -1.47 -14.85
CA ALA A 181 9.78 -0.55 -15.90
C ALA A 181 8.88 0.70 -15.97
N ASP A 182 7.56 0.55 -15.90
CA ASP A 182 6.60 1.65 -15.90
C ASP A 182 6.83 2.60 -14.71
N ILE A 183 6.98 2.05 -13.49
CA ILE A 183 7.24 2.87 -12.29
C ILE A 183 8.53 3.68 -12.44
N ARG A 184 9.60 3.06 -12.96
CA ARG A 184 10.89 3.74 -13.21
C ARG A 184 10.78 4.78 -14.34
N ALA A 185 9.98 4.51 -15.37
CA ALA A 185 9.82 5.38 -16.54
C ALA A 185 9.17 6.73 -16.21
N PHE A 186 8.50 6.89 -15.06
CA PHE A 186 7.97 8.17 -14.62
C PHE A 186 9.05 9.25 -14.37
N GLY A 187 10.32 8.84 -14.20
CA GLY A 187 11.44 9.75 -13.98
C GLY A 187 11.44 10.40 -12.59
N CYS A 188 10.85 9.70 -11.61
CA CYS A 188 10.89 10.04 -10.18
C CYS A 188 11.84 9.05 -9.47
N PRO A 189 12.42 9.39 -8.30
CA PRO A 189 13.13 8.43 -7.48
C PRO A 189 12.24 7.22 -7.15
N VAL A 190 12.83 6.02 -7.19
CA VAL A 190 12.16 4.76 -6.88
C VAL A 190 13.00 3.97 -5.87
N PHE A 191 12.39 3.62 -4.73
CA PHE A 191 12.96 2.64 -3.81
C PHE A 191 12.27 1.29 -4.05
N ASP A 192 13.04 0.31 -4.54
CA ASP A 192 12.53 -1.02 -4.88
C ASP A 192 12.97 -2.05 -3.84
N PHE A 193 12.06 -2.37 -2.92
CA PHE A 193 12.30 -3.36 -1.86
C PHE A 193 11.76 -4.75 -2.23
N ASP A 194 11.02 -4.89 -3.32
CA ASP A 194 10.50 -6.16 -3.82
C ASP A 194 11.54 -6.90 -4.67
N VAL A 195 12.67 -7.20 -4.05
CA VAL A 195 13.85 -7.79 -4.69
C VAL A 195 14.28 -9.08 -3.99
N ASP A 196 15.09 -9.89 -4.67
CA ASP A 196 15.66 -11.11 -4.10
C ASP A 196 16.85 -10.76 -3.19
N VAL A 197 16.57 -10.52 -1.90
CA VAL A 197 17.55 -10.22 -0.86
C VAL A 197 17.28 -11.05 0.39
N PRO A 198 18.28 -11.36 1.23
CA PRO A 198 18.12 -12.24 2.39
C PRO A 198 16.95 -11.88 3.31
N MET A 199 16.64 -10.59 3.43
CA MET A 199 15.55 -10.14 4.29
C MET A 199 14.16 -10.56 3.78
N ASN A 200 13.99 -10.68 2.47
CA ASN A 200 12.75 -11.15 1.85
C ASN A 200 12.59 -12.68 1.88
N HIS A 201 13.60 -13.41 2.38
CA HIS A 201 13.52 -14.86 2.65
C HIS A 201 13.16 -15.18 4.10
N SER A 202 13.09 -14.17 4.99
CA SER A 202 12.83 -14.41 6.41
C SER A 202 11.35 -14.57 6.70
N TYR A 203 10.87 -15.81 6.79
CA TYR A 203 9.50 -16.10 7.22
C TYR A 203 9.14 -15.40 8.55
N GLU A 204 10.07 -15.29 9.50
CA GLU A 204 9.83 -14.67 10.81
C GLU A 204 9.56 -13.17 10.71
N HIS A 205 10.20 -12.47 9.77
CA HIS A 205 10.04 -11.03 9.58
C HIS A 205 8.86 -10.63 8.70
N TYR A 206 7.94 -11.57 8.44
CA TYR A 206 6.70 -11.34 7.72
C TYR A 206 5.52 -11.85 8.54
N LYS A 207 4.47 -11.04 8.67
CA LYS A 207 3.19 -11.45 9.26
C LYS A 207 2.47 -12.43 8.33
N ASP A 208 2.57 -12.16 7.04
CA ASP A 208 2.13 -12.96 5.90
C ASP A 208 2.99 -12.57 4.67
N PRO A 209 2.87 -13.24 3.50
CA PRO A 209 3.73 -12.97 2.35
C PRO A 209 3.70 -11.52 1.82
N TYR A 210 2.65 -10.76 2.12
CA TYR A 210 2.48 -9.37 1.69
C TYR A 210 2.94 -8.34 2.72
N HIS A 211 2.99 -8.72 4.00
CA HIS A 211 3.14 -7.75 5.09
C HIS A 211 4.36 -8.06 5.97
N ALA A 212 5.40 -7.27 5.78
CA ALA A 212 6.59 -7.20 6.62
C ALA A 212 6.28 -6.92 8.12
N ASP A 213 7.19 -7.29 9.01
CA ASP A 213 7.15 -7.00 10.44
C ASP A 213 7.73 -5.60 10.77
N GLU A 214 7.99 -5.33 12.05
CA GLU A 214 8.56 -4.03 12.48
C GLU A 214 10.02 -3.84 12.06
N MET A 215 10.82 -4.90 12.00
CA MET A 215 12.23 -4.80 11.63
C MET A 215 12.37 -4.34 10.18
N ILE A 216 11.68 -5.01 9.26
CA ILE A 216 11.74 -4.66 7.83
C ILE A 216 11.17 -3.26 7.59
N ARG A 217 10.05 -2.91 8.25
CA ARG A 217 9.51 -1.54 8.15
C ARG A 217 10.48 -0.48 8.66
N ALA A 218 11.18 -0.73 9.77
CA ALA A 218 12.16 0.21 10.28
C ALA A 218 13.32 0.40 9.30
N TRP A 219 13.76 -0.68 8.63
CA TRP A 219 14.74 -0.60 7.55
C TRP A 219 14.23 0.24 6.38
N GLU A 220 13.02 -0.04 5.86
CA GLU A 220 12.43 0.78 4.78
C GLU A 220 12.38 2.26 5.16
N ILE A 221 12.00 2.57 6.42
CA ILE A 221 11.93 3.94 6.90
C ILE A 221 13.31 4.63 6.86
N GLN A 222 14.35 3.95 7.32
CA GLN A 222 15.71 4.50 7.31
C GLN A 222 16.24 4.67 5.89
N GLU A 223 15.96 3.73 4.99
CA GLU A 223 16.41 3.80 3.60
C GLU A 223 15.76 4.95 2.82
N VAL A 224 14.47 5.19 3.06
CA VAL A 224 13.70 6.20 2.31
C VAL A 224 13.78 7.60 2.96
N TRP A 225 13.79 7.69 4.29
CA TRP A 225 13.71 8.96 5.03
C TRP A 225 14.88 9.24 5.99
N GLY A 226 15.84 8.34 6.15
CA GLY A 226 16.94 8.50 7.10
C GLY A 226 17.84 9.69 6.76
N LEU A 227 18.12 10.55 7.76
CA LEU A 227 18.95 11.75 7.60
C LEU A 227 20.44 11.47 7.26
N ASN A 228 20.90 10.22 7.44
CA ASN A 228 22.28 9.80 7.20
C ASN A 228 22.32 8.68 6.14
N HIS A 229 22.26 9.06 4.86
CA HIS A 229 22.32 8.10 3.75
C HIS A 229 23.71 7.47 3.53
N GLU A 230 24.76 7.90 4.25
CA GLU A 230 26.15 7.48 3.98
C GLU A 230 26.44 5.98 4.24
N GLU A 231 25.53 5.23 4.87
CA GLU A 231 25.73 3.81 5.21
C GLU A 231 24.72 2.84 4.58
N SER A 232 23.86 3.28 3.66
CA SER A 232 22.89 2.37 3.01
C SER A 232 23.61 1.40 2.04
N PRO A 233 23.51 0.08 2.25
CA PRO A 233 24.07 -0.92 1.32
C PRO A 233 23.26 -1.05 0.01
N PHE A 234 22.19 -0.27 -0.17
CA PHE A 234 21.24 -0.41 -1.28
C PHE A 234 21.06 0.86 -2.11
N HIS A 235 22.03 1.78 -2.07
CA HIS A 235 22.02 2.98 -2.89
C HIS A 235 21.73 2.69 -4.38
N ALA A 236 20.52 3.09 -4.76
CA ALA A 236 19.91 3.20 -6.08
C ALA A 236 20.73 2.67 -7.26
N TYR A 237 20.21 1.62 -7.88
CA TYR A 237 20.39 1.42 -9.31
C TYR A 237 19.78 2.63 -10.03
N ASN A 238 20.63 3.61 -10.37
CA ASN A 238 20.31 4.69 -11.31
C ASN A 238 20.11 4.13 -12.72
#